data_AF-A0A6P1ICX9-F1
#
_entry.id   AF-A0A6P1ICX9-F1
#
_cell.length_a   1.000
_cell.length_b   1.000
_cell.length_c   1.000
_cell.angle_alpha   90.00
_cell.angle_beta   90.00
_cell.angle_gamma   90.00
#
_symmetry.space_group_name_H-M   'P 1'
#
loop_
_entity.id
_entity.type
_entity.pdbx_description
1 polymer ?
#
loop_
_entity_poly.entity_id
_entity_poly.type
_entity_poly.pdbx_seq_one_letter_code
_entity_poly.pdbx_strand_id
1 'polypeptide(L)'
;MRTWAAPGVRADPAERERRRRSILARRNQDALTAWLSAEEGLRMWQAGRLVPDRITAALDMSGLEGPQVDIDCGTTEPDVDRWELGIKYPTWEQFLALCRLTATPISFFFREPSDLRASETTLVYHLAAKVLRELDRTPVTAFTREAIAATLAGRDYTPVPAQDTLW
;
A
#
# COMPACT_ATOMS: atom_id res chain seq x y z
N MET A 1 -12.25 3.38 32.89
CA MET A 1 -13.18 4.17 32.06
C MET A 1 -12.52 4.43 30.71
N ARG A 2 -13.10 3.94 29.60
CA ARG A 2 -12.57 4.20 28.25
C ARG A 2 -13.28 5.44 27.69
N THR A 3 -12.55 6.53 27.54
CA THR A 3 -12.99 7.75 26.85
C THR A 3 -12.95 7.49 25.34
N TRP A 4 -14.13 7.27 24.75
CA TRP A 4 -14.27 7.33 23.30
C TRP A 4 -14.20 8.80 22.88
N ALA A 5 -13.22 9.16 22.04
CA ALA A 5 -13.18 10.49 21.43
C ALA A 5 -14.42 10.66 20.54
N ALA A 6 -15.06 11.82 20.62
CA ALA A 6 -16.26 12.16 19.86
C ALA A 6 -15.99 12.13 18.34
N PRO A 7 -16.99 11.80 17.51
CA PRO A 7 -16.86 11.82 16.05
C PRO A 7 -16.43 13.21 15.56
N GLY A 8 -15.34 13.28 14.77
CA GLY A 8 -14.84 14.52 14.16
C GLY A 8 -13.67 15.19 14.87
N VAL A 9 -13.20 14.70 16.02
CA VAL A 9 -11.98 15.19 16.65
C VAL A 9 -10.77 14.43 16.09
N ARG A 10 -9.85 15.13 15.41
CA ARG A 10 -8.54 14.56 15.04
C ARG A 10 -7.91 13.94 16.29
N ALA A 11 -7.60 12.64 16.24
CA ALA A 11 -6.94 11.95 17.35
C ALA A 11 -5.68 12.72 17.79
N ASP A 12 -5.35 12.70 19.08
CA ASP A 12 -4.09 13.25 19.60
C ASP A 12 -2.90 12.65 18.82
N PRO A 13 -1.94 13.44 18.30
CA PRO A 13 -0.74 12.93 17.66
C PRO A 13 -0.06 11.79 18.43
N ALA A 14 -0.05 11.84 19.76
CA ALA A 14 0.54 10.79 20.58
C ALA A 14 -0.31 9.51 20.63
N GLU A 15 -1.63 9.62 20.53
CA GLU A 15 -2.56 8.49 20.40
C GLU A 15 -2.40 7.79 19.05
N ARG A 16 -2.27 8.57 17.96
CA ARG A 16 -1.96 8.05 16.63
C ARG A 16 -0.65 7.27 16.63
N GLU A 17 0.38 7.85 17.24
CA GLU A 17 1.71 7.25 17.33
C GLU A 17 1.73 5.96 18.17
N ARG A 18 0.97 5.90 19.28
CA ARG A 18 0.82 4.67 20.10
C ARG A 18 0.09 3.56 19.35
N ARG A 19 -0.98 3.90 18.62
CA ARG A 19 -1.72 2.94 17.78
C ARG A 19 -0.85 2.47 16.61
N ARG A 20 -0.12 3.38 15.96
CA ARG A 20 0.88 3.11 14.92
C ARG A 20 1.89 2.07 15.40
N ARG A 21 2.58 2.32 16.52
CA ARG A 21 3.56 1.38 17.10
C ARG A 21 2.98 0.00 17.41
N SER A 22 1.75 -0.05 17.94
CA SER A 22 1.10 -1.33 18.30
C SER A 22 0.63 -2.15 17.08
N ILE A 23 0.16 -1.48 16.02
CA ILE A 23 -0.25 -2.13 14.77
C ILE A 23 0.97 -2.60 13.99
N LEU A 24 2.02 -1.77 13.90
CA LEU A 24 3.28 -2.12 13.24
C LEU A 24 3.99 -3.28 13.92
N ALA A 25 4.06 -3.29 15.26
CA ALA A 25 4.67 -4.39 16.00
C ALA A 25 3.96 -5.74 15.77
N ARG A 26 2.62 -5.74 15.67
CA ARG A 26 1.85 -6.96 15.42
C ARG A 26 1.94 -7.41 13.95
N ARG A 27 1.98 -6.46 13.00
CA ARG A 27 2.11 -6.77 11.56
C ARG A 27 3.53 -7.17 11.16
N ASN A 28 4.57 -6.62 11.78
CA ASN A 28 5.97 -7.05 11.53
C ASN A 28 6.18 -8.54 11.87
N GLN A 29 5.46 -9.06 12.87
CA GLN A 29 5.51 -10.47 13.24
C GLN A 29 4.88 -11.37 12.16
N ASP A 30 3.80 -10.91 11.52
CA ASP A 30 3.05 -11.64 10.49
C ASP A 30 3.64 -11.47 9.07
N ALA A 31 4.28 -10.33 8.78
CA ALA A 31 4.93 -10.06 7.49
C ALA A 31 6.13 -10.99 7.21
N LEU A 32 6.71 -11.57 8.26
CA LEU A 32 7.76 -12.59 8.18
C LEU A 32 7.21 -14.00 7.91
N THR A 33 5.90 -14.22 8.01
CA THR A 33 5.25 -15.53 7.79
C THR A 33 4.42 -15.55 6.50
N ALA A 34 5.13 -15.37 5.38
CA ALA A 34 4.84 -15.80 4.01
C ALA A 34 3.60 -15.23 3.27
N TRP A 35 3.78 -14.82 2.02
CA TRP A 35 3.05 -15.28 0.82
C TRP A 35 3.66 -14.55 -0.41
N LEU A 36 4.13 -15.34 -1.38
CA LEU A 36 5.23 -15.12 -2.37
C LEU A 36 6.64 -15.10 -1.75
N SER A 37 7.55 -15.92 -2.27
CA SER A 37 8.99 -15.74 -2.01
C SER A 37 9.44 -14.39 -2.56
N ALA A 38 10.54 -13.82 -2.05
CA ALA A 38 11.11 -12.58 -2.60
C ALA A 38 11.35 -12.67 -4.12
N GLU A 39 11.67 -13.87 -4.62
CA GLU A 39 11.83 -14.16 -6.05
C GLU A 39 10.51 -14.11 -6.82
N GLU A 40 9.44 -14.72 -6.29
CA GLU A 40 8.13 -14.69 -6.95
C GLU A 40 7.55 -13.28 -6.96
N GLY A 41 7.74 -12.53 -5.86
CA GLY A 41 7.40 -11.12 -5.77
C GLY A 41 8.13 -10.28 -6.83
N LEU A 42 9.43 -10.50 -6.98
CA LEU A 42 10.22 -9.82 -8.01
C LEU A 42 9.73 -10.16 -9.42
N ARG A 43 9.43 -11.43 -9.71
CA ARG A 43 8.88 -11.84 -11.01
C ARG A 43 7.54 -11.19 -11.31
N MET A 44 6.63 -11.12 -10.32
CA MET A 44 5.34 -10.43 -10.48
C MET A 44 5.53 -8.94 -10.74
N TRP A 45 6.44 -8.29 -10.01
CA TRP A 45 6.78 -6.88 -10.22
C TRP A 45 7.43 -6.64 -11.60
N GLN A 46 8.37 -7.48 -12.04
CA GLN A 46 8.98 -7.39 -13.38
C GLN A 46 7.93 -7.57 -14.49
N ALA A 47 6.93 -8.41 -14.25
CA ALA A 47 5.81 -8.62 -15.17
C ALA A 47 4.77 -7.47 -15.15
N GLY A 48 5.01 -6.39 -14.38
CA GLY A 48 4.11 -5.24 -14.31
C GLY A 48 2.79 -5.52 -13.57
N ARG A 49 2.75 -6.54 -12.70
CA ARG A 49 1.51 -7.02 -12.06
C ARG A 49 1.11 -6.26 -10.80
N LEU A 50 1.90 -5.26 -10.40
CA LEU A 50 1.59 -4.42 -9.25
C LEU A 50 0.28 -3.67 -9.50
N VAL A 51 -0.61 -3.65 -8.51
CA VAL A 51 -1.94 -3.04 -8.61
C VAL A 51 -1.92 -1.68 -7.89
N PRO A 52 -2.04 -0.52 -8.59
CA PRO A 52 -2.02 0.81 -7.97
C PRO A 52 -3.03 0.97 -6.83
N ASP A 53 -4.25 0.45 -6.99
CA ASP A 53 -5.27 0.50 -5.94
C ASP A 53 -4.83 -0.17 -4.62
N ARG A 54 -3.93 -1.15 -4.69
CA ARG A 54 -3.36 -1.78 -3.48
C ARG A 54 -2.32 -0.90 -2.80
N ILE A 55 -1.65 -0.01 -3.53
CA ILE A 55 -0.80 1.01 -2.94
C ILE A 55 -1.68 1.97 -2.13
N THR A 56 -2.74 2.51 -2.74
CA THR A 56 -3.72 3.37 -2.03
C THR A 56 -4.28 2.69 -0.80
N ALA A 57 -4.77 1.45 -0.93
CA ALA A 57 -5.32 0.71 0.20
C ALA A 57 -4.28 0.49 1.32
N ALA A 58 -3.02 0.19 0.99
CA ALA A 58 -1.98 -0.02 1.99
C ALA A 58 -1.62 1.27 2.75
N LEU A 59 -1.59 2.40 2.05
CA LEU A 59 -1.35 3.73 2.64
C LEU A 59 -2.54 4.16 3.53
N ASP A 60 -3.77 4.04 3.02
CA ASP A 60 -5.01 4.35 3.76
C ASP A 60 -5.12 3.52 5.05
N MET A 61 -4.92 2.19 4.95
CA MET A 61 -4.94 1.30 6.11
C MET A 61 -3.85 1.63 7.13
N SER A 62 -2.74 2.23 6.69
CA SER A 62 -1.62 2.62 7.54
C SER A 62 -1.74 4.07 8.04
N GLY A 63 -2.73 4.84 7.56
CA GLY A 63 -2.89 6.26 7.85
C GLY A 63 -1.67 7.10 7.41
N LEU A 64 -1.04 6.71 6.31
CA LEU A 64 0.14 7.36 5.75
C LEU A 64 -0.29 8.31 4.63
N GLU A 65 0.04 9.59 4.78
CA GLU A 65 -0.30 10.64 3.81
C GLU A 65 0.79 11.72 3.78
N GLY A 66 0.89 12.43 2.65
CA GLY A 66 1.75 13.59 2.48
C GLY A 66 3.22 13.29 2.11
N PRO A 67 4.06 14.35 2.01
CA PRO A 67 5.38 14.29 1.37
C PRO A 67 6.36 13.31 2.02
N GLN A 68 6.16 12.98 3.30
CA GLN A 68 7.03 12.07 4.02
C GLN A 68 6.97 10.64 3.47
N VAL A 69 5.84 10.26 2.86
CA VAL A 69 5.68 8.92 2.27
C VAL A 69 6.62 8.73 1.09
N ASP A 70 6.78 9.75 0.23
CA ASP A 70 7.75 9.74 -0.87
C ASP A 70 9.19 9.58 -0.35
N ILE A 71 9.55 10.36 0.68
CA ILE A 71 10.87 10.34 1.30
C ILE A 71 11.17 8.96 1.89
N ASP A 72 10.24 8.40 2.66
CA ASP A 72 10.38 7.09 3.30
C ASP A 72 10.44 5.95 2.27
N CYS A 73 9.85 6.14 1.09
CA CYS A 73 9.95 5.20 -0.03
C CYS A 73 11.18 5.44 -0.92
N GLY A 74 12.03 6.45 -0.64
CA GLY A 74 13.22 6.76 -1.43
C GLY A 74 12.89 7.37 -2.80
N THR A 75 11.84 8.17 -2.88
CA THR A 75 11.41 8.90 -4.08
C THR A 75 11.17 10.39 -3.75
N THR A 76 10.76 11.17 -4.75
CA THR A 76 10.46 12.60 -4.58
C THR A 76 8.97 12.86 -4.77
N GLU A 77 8.37 13.72 -3.94
CA GLU A 77 6.98 14.16 -4.15
C GLU A 77 6.80 14.76 -5.56
N PRO A 78 5.74 14.43 -6.32
CA PRO A 78 4.55 13.63 -5.96
C PRO A 78 4.58 12.22 -6.54
N ASP A 79 5.69 11.49 -6.40
CA ASP A 79 5.86 10.23 -7.10
C ASP A 79 5.00 9.10 -6.54
N VAL A 80 4.76 9.04 -5.23
CA VAL A 80 3.83 8.08 -4.63
C VAL A 80 2.41 8.31 -5.12
N ASP A 81 1.96 9.56 -5.22
CA ASP A 81 0.66 9.89 -5.83
C ASP A 81 0.60 9.37 -7.29
N ARG A 82 1.69 9.53 -8.04
CA ARG A 82 1.80 9.00 -9.41
C ARG A 82 1.82 7.47 -9.46
N TRP A 83 2.25 6.81 -8.39
CA TRP A 83 2.16 5.35 -8.26
C TRP A 83 0.71 4.92 -8.07
N GLU A 84 -0.02 5.57 -7.17
CA GLU A 84 -1.46 5.33 -6.93
C GLU A 84 -2.32 5.61 -8.17
N LEU A 85 -1.92 6.60 -8.98
CA LEU A 85 -2.53 6.90 -10.27
C LEU A 85 -2.12 5.94 -11.41
N GLY A 86 -1.18 5.02 -11.18
CA GLY A 86 -0.72 4.07 -12.19
C GLY A 86 0.14 4.67 -13.31
N ILE A 87 0.62 5.91 -13.17
CA ILE A 87 1.34 6.65 -14.23
C ILE A 87 2.85 6.73 -14.02
N LYS A 88 3.36 6.26 -12.87
CA LYS A 88 4.79 6.08 -12.62
C LYS A 88 5.00 4.74 -11.90
N TYR A 89 5.90 3.90 -12.40
CA TYR A 89 6.15 2.58 -11.81
C TYR A 89 7.30 2.65 -10.80
N PRO A 90 7.13 2.21 -9.54
CA PRO A 90 8.21 2.24 -8.54
C PRO A 90 9.33 1.27 -8.94
N THR A 91 10.58 1.59 -8.60
CA THR A 91 11.66 0.58 -8.66
C THR A 91 11.40 -0.55 -7.68
N TRP A 92 12.10 -1.68 -7.83
CA TRP A 92 11.98 -2.78 -6.89
C TRP A 92 12.33 -2.36 -5.45
N GLU A 93 13.38 -1.57 -5.27
CA GLU A 93 13.82 -1.09 -3.96
C GLU A 93 12.79 -0.15 -3.33
N GLN A 94 12.20 0.74 -4.13
CA GLN A 94 11.12 1.65 -3.72
C GLN A 94 9.85 0.87 -3.33
N PHE A 95 9.50 -0.16 -4.10
CA PHE A 95 8.39 -1.05 -3.78
C PHE A 95 8.62 -1.83 -2.48
N LEU A 96 9.84 -2.35 -2.26
CA LEU A 96 10.20 -2.99 -0.98
C LEU A 96 10.17 -1.99 0.18
N ALA A 97 10.56 -0.74 -0.04
CA ALA A 97 10.45 0.33 0.96
C ALA A 97 8.98 0.60 1.32
N LEU A 98 8.08 0.68 0.32
CA LEU A 98 6.63 0.79 0.54
C LEU A 98 6.08 -0.40 1.36
N CYS A 99 6.50 -1.63 1.05
CA CYS A 99 6.08 -2.83 1.80
C CYS A 99 6.48 -2.74 3.29
N ARG A 100 7.72 -2.32 3.57
CA ARG A 100 8.22 -2.11 4.94
C ARG A 100 7.48 -0.97 5.64
N LEU A 101 7.31 0.16 4.98
CA LEU A 101 6.66 1.35 5.51
C LEU A 101 5.22 1.08 5.94
N THR A 102 4.48 0.31 5.12
CA THR A 102 3.08 -0.06 5.37
C THR A 102 2.93 -1.34 6.20
N ALA A 103 4.04 -2.01 6.55
CA ALA A 103 4.06 -3.35 7.14
C ALA A 103 3.10 -4.31 6.44
N THR A 104 3.09 -4.28 5.10
CA THR A 104 2.15 -5.02 4.25
C THR A 104 2.92 -6.03 3.41
N PRO A 105 2.50 -7.32 3.37
CA PRO A 105 3.24 -8.34 2.63
C PRO A 105 3.17 -8.10 1.13
N ILE A 106 4.25 -8.45 0.42
CA ILE A 106 4.40 -8.28 -1.04
C ILE A 106 3.19 -8.81 -1.82
N SER A 107 2.69 -10.01 -1.48
CA SER A 107 1.53 -10.61 -2.16
C SER A 107 0.25 -9.78 -2.12
N PHE A 108 0.07 -8.92 -1.11
CA PHE A 108 -1.10 -8.05 -1.03
C PHE A 108 -1.19 -7.12 -2.25
N PHE A 109 -0.06 -6.62 -2.74
CA PHE A 109 0.00 -5.62 -3.80
C PHE A 109 -0.25 -6.18 -5.21
N PHE A 110 -0.37 -7.50 -5.35
CA PHE A 110 -0.68 -8.18 -6.62
C PHE A 110 -2.12 -8.72 -6.67
N ARG A 111 -2.91 -8.50 -5.60
CA ARG A 111 -4.29 -8.97 -5.54
C ARG A 111 -5.22 -8.02 -6.29
N GLU A 112 -6.07 -8.58 -7.14
CA GLU A 112 -7.10 -7.82 -7.84
C GLU A 112 -8.17 -7.30 -6.87
N PRO A 113 -8.62 -6.04 -6.98
CA PRO A 113 -9.75 -5.50 -6.22
C PRO A 113 -11.01 -6.31 -6.45
N SER A 114 -11.91 -6.30 -5.47
CA SER A 114 -13.22 -6.92 -5.64
C SER A 114 -14.04 -6.10 -6.63
N ASP A 115 -14.74 -6.78 -7.53
CA ASP A 115 -15.69 -6.14 -8.45
C ASP A 115 -16.96 -5.64 -7.75
N LEU A 116 -17.21 -6.07 -6.51
CA LEU A 116 -18.39 -5.67 -5.74
C LEU A 116 -18.22 -4.26 -5.18
N ARG A 117 -19.16 -3.38 -5.53
CA ARG A 117 -19.25 -2.05 -4.92
C ARG A 117 -19.87 -2.15 -3.54
N ALA A 118 -19.46 -1.27 -2.62
CA ALA A 118 -20.06 -1.21 -1.30
C ALA A 118 -21.56 -0.93 -1.37
N SER A 119 -22.00 -0.12 -2.34
CA SER A 119 -23.43 0.13 -2.61
C SER A 119 -24.22 -1.07 -3.10
N GLU A 120 -23.56 -2.12 -3.61
CA GLU A 120 -24.19 -3.37 -4.07
C GLU A 120 -24.28 -4.41 -2.96
N THR A 121 -23.80 -4.08 -1.76
CA THR A 121 -23.86 -4.94 -0.57
C THR A 121 -24.86 -4.42 0.46
N THR A 122 -25.08 -5.20 1.52
CA THR A 122 -25.92 -4.78 2.65
C THR A 122 -25.37 -3.55 3.39
N LEU A 123 -24.13 -3.10 3.11
CA LEU A 123 -23.56 -1.86 3.66
C LEU A 123 -24.38 -0.62 3.31
N VAL A 124 -25.20 -0.65 2.25
CA VAL A 124 -26.11 0.44 1.88
C VAL A 124 -27.08 0.82 3.00
N TYR A 125 -27.42 -0.13 3.89
CA TYR A 125 -28.30 0.10 5.03
C TYR A 125 -27.58 0.59 6.29
N HIS A 126 -26.24 0.58 6.29
CA HIS A 126 -25.42 0.83 7.48
C HIS A 126 -24.53 2.07 7.37
N LEU A 127 -24.26 2.54 6.15
CA LEU A 127 -23.32 3.62 5.89
C LEU A 127 -24.00 4.83 5.25
N ALA A 128 -23.49 6.02 5.57
CA ALA A 128 -23.94 7.25 4.92
C ALA A 128 -23.56 7.24 3.42
N ALA A 129 -24.43 7.82 2.58
CA ALA A 129 -24.21 7.87 1.13
C ALA A 129 -22.87 8.48 0.71
N LYS A 130 -22.31 9.42 1.50
CA LYS A 130 -20.97 9.96 1.27
C LYS A 130 -19.88 8.90 1.41
N VAL A 131 -19.93 8.11 2.49
CA VAL A 131 -18.97 7.03 2.77
C VAL A 131 -19.08 5.94 1.70
N LEU A 132 -20.29 5.59 1.29
CA LEU A 132 -20.50 4.63 0.20
C LEU A 132 -19.86 5.10 -1.11
N ARG A 133 -19.99 6.39 -1.48
CA ARG A 133 -19.35 6.94 -2.69
C ARG A 133 -17.83 6.92 -2.62
N GLU A 134 -17.25 7.13 -1.44
CA GLU A 134 -15.80 7.04 -1.23
C GLU A 134 -15.31 5.58 -1.39
N LEU A 135 -16.08 4.62 -0.87
CA LEU A 135 -15.80 3.19 -1.02
C LEU A 135 -16.01 2.67 -2.46
N ASP A 136 -16.99 3.23 -3.19
CA ASP A 136 -17.31 2.88 -4.57
C ASP A 136 -16.38 3.55 -5.61
N ARG A 137 -15.27 4.17 -5.16
CA ARG A 137 -14.29 4.75 -6.07
C ARG A 137 -13.84 3.71 -7.10
N THR A 138 -13.72 4.11 -8.36
CA THR A 138 -13.19 3.22 -9.40
C THR A 138 -11.72 2.93 -9.10
N PRO A 139 -11.32 1.66 -8.88
CA PRO A 139 -9.94 1.34 -8.57
C PRO A 139 -9.06 1.51 -9.81
N VAL A 140 -7.85 2.05 -9.63
CA VAL A 140 -6.80 2.02 -10.65
C VAL A 140 -6.11 0.66 -10.55
N THR A 141 -6.35 -0.22 -11.52
CA THR A 141 -5.96 -1.63 -11.40
C THR A 141 -4.64 -2.00 -12.07
N ALA A 142 -4.07 -1.12 -12.90
CA ALA A 142 -2.83 -1.38 -13.61
C ALA A 142 -2.02 -0.10 -13.85
N PHE A 143 -0.71 -0.26 -13.98
CA PHE A 143 0.17 0.80 -14.46
C PHE A 143 0.15 0.90 -15.98
N THR A 144 0.45 2.10 -16.51
CA THR A 144 0.65 2.26 -17.95
C THR A 144 1.87 1.47 -18.42
N ARG A 145 1.83 1.01 -19.68
CA ARG A 145 2.94 0.24 -20.27
C ARG A 145 4.21 1.10 -20.34
N GLU A 146 4.04 2.38 -20.60
CA GLU A 146 5.09 3.38 -20.68
C GLU A 146 5.77 3.56 -19.32
N ALA A 147 5.01 3.61 -18.23
CA ALA A 147 5.54 3.72 -16.88
C ALA A 147 6.38 2.48 -16.50
N ILE A 148 5.87 1.29 -16.80
CA ILE A 148 6.59 0.02 -16.56
C ILE A 148 7.89 0.00 -17.37
N ALA A 149 7.81 0.28 -18.68
CA ALA A 149 8.96 0.27 -19.57
C ALA A 149 10.03 1.29 -19.14
N ALA A 150 9.64 2.50 -18.74
CA ALA A 150 10.55 3.53 -18.27
C ALA A 150 11.34 3.09 -17.01
N THR A 151 10.71 2.33 -16.11
CA THR A 151 11.36 1.84 -14.90
C THR A 151 12.25 0.62 -15.15
N LEU A 152 11.86 -0.27 -16.07
CA LEU A 152 12.62 -1.48 -16.40
C LEU A 152 13.76 -1.24 -17.40
N ALA A 153 13.74 -0.14 -18.16
CA ALA A 153 14.75 0.15 -19.17
C ALA A 153 16.17 0.21 -18.57
N GLY A 154 17.02 -0.75 -18.95
CA GLY A 154 18.45 -0.77 -18.61
C GLY A 154 18.79 -1.17 -17.17
N ARG A 155 17.87 -1.83 -16.46
CA ARG A 155 18.09 -2.28 -15.07
C ARG A 155 17.92 -3.79 -14.94
N ASP A 156 18.96 -4.46 -14.45
CA ASP A 156 18.90 -5.87 -14.04
C ASP A 156 18.56 -5.95 -12.55
N TYR A 157 17.32 -6.32 -12.25
CA TYR A 157 16.89 -6.58 -10.88
C TYR A 157 17.14 -8.05 -10.55
N THR A 158 18.03 -8.31 -9.60
CA THR A 158 18.28 -9.65 -9.06
C THR A 158 17.53 -9.83 -7.74
N PRO A 159 17.05 -11.06 -7.42
CA PRO A 159 16.47 -11.32 -6.12
C PRO A 159 17.50 -11.06 -5.02
N VAL A 160 17.18 -10.24 -4.03
CA VAL A 160 17.98 -10.14 -2.81
C VAL A 160 17.74 -11.43 -2.01
N PRO A 161 18.77 -12.22 -1.67
CA PRO A 161 18.59 -13.42 -0.89
C PRO A 161 18.00 -13.07 0.48
N ALA A 162 17.01 -13.84 0.93
CA ALA A 162 16.24 -13.60 2.15
C ALA A 162 17.07 -13.62 3.47
N GLN A 163 18.39 -13.76 3.40
CA GLN A 163 19.28 -13.97 4.54
C GLN A 163 19.81 -12.66 5.16
N ASP A 164 19.68 -11.52 4.49
CA ASP A 164 20.28 -10.25 4.96
C ASP A 164 19.29 -9.27 5.63
N THR A 165 18.05 -9.70 5.91
CA THR A 165 17.05 -8.86 6.61
C THR A 165 16.89 -9.26 8.08
N LEU A 166 17.99 -9.25 8.82
CA LEU A 166 17.95 -8.99 10.27
C LEU A 166 18.03 -7.47 10.43
N TRP A 167 17.09 -6.87 11.14
CA TRP A 167 17.16 -5.69 12.04
C TRP A 167 15.78 -5.07 12.20
#